data_AF-A0A3C1WJE8-F1
#
_entry.id   AF-A0A3C1WJE8-F1
#
_cell.length_a   1.000
_cell.length_b   1.000
_cell.length_c   1.000
_cell.angle_alpha   90.00
_cell.angle_beta   90.00
_cell.angle_gamma   90.00
#
_symmetry.space_group_name_H-M   'P 1'
#
loop_
_entity.id
_entity.type
_entity.pdbx_description
1 polymer ?
#
loop_
_entity_poly.entity_id
_entity_poly.type
_entity_poly.pdbx_seq_one_letter_code
_entity_poly.pdbx_strand_id
1 'polypeptide(L)'
;MKILKEFFAHSLRILLGALFIFSGYIKLYPIEPFELNFIDLGVANWWTAPVIARAIIGFEMFLGVMLIFDLKTKRFTIPATFGVLIFFTLYLVYQIITTGNQGNCGCFGTYLEMTPLESIFKNIGLLSILIVIQFIPATYDYDFLKKKILSIESDQAFITTDSKWNFLRKKLASLILVLSIIGGISVPYILNPPDALFYNHRAGAVNFPLRINDIFKDTSVTKPPVDLEKGRHIVAFMSLSCFHCQMTALKIHTIQKRNPDFPFFLILNGDTARYKKKFFEFSKAQNIPHLYYNSGDFFSYVGGSVPKVYWLQNDTVKYHSLYSDLNENEIRLWLEKGIVPSQGDTLMVGNDSN
;
A
#
# COMPACT_ATOMS: atom_id res chain seq x y z
N MET A 1 27.11 -6.24 35.08
CA MET A 1 26.86 -5.21 34.03
C MET A 1 26.83 -5.77 32.60
N LYS A 2 27.73 -6.70 32.20
CA LYS A 2 27.76 -7.29 30.84
C LYS A 2 26.45 -8.01 30.45
N ILE A 3 25.94 -8.89 31.30
CA ILE A 3 24.69 -9.65 31.08
C ILE A 3 23.48 -8.72 30.89
N LEU A 4 23.40 -7.63 31.67
CA LEU A 4 22.31 -6.66 31.54
C LEU A 4 22.34 -5.95 30.18
N LYS A 5 23.53 -5.60 29.68
CA LYS A 5 23.71 -5.00 28.35
C LYS A 5 23.32 -5.96 27.23
N GLU A 6 23.69 -7.23 27.36
CA GLU A 6 23.33 -8.28 26.40
C GLU A 6 21.82 -8.50 26.39
N PHE A 7 21.19 -8.70 27.55
CA PHE A 7 19.75 -8.87 27.66
C PHE A 7 19.00 -7.67 27.06
N PHE A 8 19.43 -6.46 27.38
CA PHE A 8 18.87 -5.23 26.83
C PHE A 8 18.95 -5.16 25.29
N ALA A 9 20.11 -5.49 24.71
CA ALA A 9 20.29 -5.51 23.26
C ALA A 9 19.40 -6.55 22.56
N HIS A 10 19.24 -7.74 23.16
CA HIS A 10 18.34 -8.77 22.64
C HIS A 10 16.87 -8.33 22.67
N SER A 11 16.44 -7.73 23.78
CA SER A 11 15.08 -7.19 23.91
C SER A 11 14.81 -6.10 22.88
N LEU A 12 15.74 -5.18 22.67
CA LEU A 12 15.63 -4.14 21.63
C LEU A 12 15.57 -4.74 20.23
N ARG A 13 16.38 -5.75 19.93
CA ARG A 13 16.39 -6.42 18.63
C ARG A 13 15.07 -7.15 18.34
N ILE A 14 14.54 -7.86 19.34
CA ILE A 14 13.24 -8.54 19.24
C ILE A 14 12.12 -7.52 19.04
N LEU A 15 12.11 -6.44 19.83
CA LEU A 15 11.14 -5.36 19.68
C LEU A 15 11.20 -4.72 18.29
N LEU A 16 12.41 -4.42 17.80
CA LEU A 16 12.62 -3.85 16.48
C LEU A 16 12.12 -4.81 15.38
N GLY A 17 12.43 -6.09 15.48
CA GLY A 17 11.95 -7.09 14.52
C GLY A 17 10.43 -7.25 14.55
N ALA A 18 9.81 -7.21 15.73
CA ALA A 18 8.36 -7.22 15.87
C ALA A 18 7.70 -5.98 15.24
N LEU A 19 8.31 -4.80 15.38
CA LEU A 19 7.84 -3.57 14.75
C LEU A 19 7.88 -3.66 13.21
N PHE A 20 8.90 -4.28 12.63
CA PHE A 20 8.99 -4.50 11.18
C PHE A 20 7.92 -5.45 10.67
N ILE A 21 7.67 -6.57 11.37
CA ILE A 21 6.59 -7.50 11.01
C ILE A 21 5.23 -6.80 11.11
N PHE A 22 5.01 -6.06 12.20
CA PHE A 22 3.78 -5.33 12.42
C PHE A 22 3.55 -4.26 11.34
N SER A 23 4.58 -3.48 10.99
CA SER A 23 4.52 -2.46 9.95
C SER A 23 4.26 -3.07 8.56
N GLY A 24 4.86 -4.21 8.24
CA GLY A 24 4.56 -4.95 7.01
C GLY A 24 3.11 -5.46 6.96
N TYR A 25 2.61 -6.02 8.06
CA TYR A 25 1.25 -6.56 8.12
C TYR A 25 0.17 -5.49 7.90
N ILE A 26 0.27 -4.35 8.58
CA ILE A 26 -0.72 -3.27 8.43
C ILE A 26 -0.63 -2.55 7.07
N LYS A 27 0.50 -2.63 6.37
CA LYS A 27 0.62 -2.17 4.97
C LYS A 27 -0.08 -3.08 3.98
N LEU A 28 -0.42 -4.32 4.34
CA LEU A 28 -1.16 -5.23 3.44
C LEU A 28 -2.65 -4.91 3.38
N TYR A 29 -3.20 -4.21 4.38
CA TYR A 29 -4.64 -4.02 4.52
C TYR A 29 -4.95 -2.60 5.01
N PRO A 30 -5.21 -1.64 4.11
CA PRO A 30 -5.20 -1.70 2.64
C PRO A 30 -3.79 -1.45 2.06
N ILE A 31 -3.44 -2.14 0.98
CA ILE A 31 -2.13 -2.06 0.31
C ILE A 31 -2.02 -0.90 -0.68
N GLU A 32 -3.15 -0.47 -1.20
CA GLU A 32 -3.27 0.48 -2.28
C GLU A 32 -2.63 1.85 -1.97
N PRO A 33 -2.73 2.43 -0.76
CA PRO A 33 -2.01 3.67 -0.43
C PRO A 33 -0.48 3.51 -0.57
N PHE A 34 0.05 2.32 -0.28
CA PHE A 34 1.47 2.04 -0.44
C PHE A 34 1.85 1.81 -1.90
N GLU A 35 0.98 1.21 -2.72
CA GLU A 35 1.19 1.07 -4.17
C GLU A 35 1.21 2.43 -4.88
N LEU A 36 0.28 3.32 -4.52
CA LEU A 36 0.15 4.65 -5.10
C LEU A 36 1.40 5.50 -4.90
N ASN A 37 2.11 5.32 -3.79
CA ASN A 37 3.38 6.00 -3.56
C ASN A 37 4.39 5.75 -4.70
N PHE A 38 4.45 4.54 -5.25
CA PHE A 38 5.36 4.23 -6.38
C PHE A 38 4.86 4.78 -7.71
N ILE A 39 3.53 4.83 -7.87
CA ILE A 39 2.91 5.41 -9.06
C ILE A 39 3.15 6.91 -9.08
N ASP A 40 2.86 7.62 -7.99
CA ASP A 40 3.02 9.08 -7.89
C ASP A 40 4.46 9.54 -8.10
N LEU A 41 5.44 8.74 -7.67
CA LEU A 41 6.86 8.95 -7.95
C LEU A 41 7.23 8.79 -9.43
N GLY A 42 6.39 8.15 -10.23
CA GLY A 42 6.69 7.79 -11.63
C GLY A 42 7.67 6.63 -11.77
N VAL A 43 8.00 5.92 -10.68
CA VAL A 43 8.92 4.76 -10.71
C VAL A 43 8.21 3.45 -11.03
N ALA A 44 6.89 3.40 -10.88
CA ALA A 44 6.06 2.26 -11.21
C ALA A 44 4.79 2.69 -11.95
N ASN A 45 4.18 1.75 -12.67
CA ASN A 45 2.87 1.90 -13.30
C ASN A 45 1.83 1.07 -12.54
N TRP A 46 0.57 1.16 -12.94
CA TRP A 46 -0.55 0.45 -12.30
C TRP A 46 -0.41 -1.08 -12.28
N TRP A 47 0.46 -1.65 -13.11
CA TRP A 47 0.72 -3.09 -13.15
C TRP A 47 1.95 -3.49 -12.33
N THR A 48 3.01 -2.69 -12.36
CA THR A 48 4.26 -2.97 -11.63
C THR A 48 4.20 -2.54 -10.16
N ALA A 49 3.41 -1.52 -9.82
CA ALA A 49 3.30 -1.03 -8.44
C ALA A 49 2.77 -2.11 -7.47
N PRO A 50 1.71 -2.88 -7.80
CA PRO A 50 1.27 -4.00 -6.97
C PRO A 50 2.36 -5.03 -6.67
N VAL A 51 3.19 -5.36 -7.67
CA VAL A 51 4.28 -6.34 -7.53
C VAL A 51 5.39 -5.78 -6.63
N ILE A 52 5.84 -4.56 -6.90
CA ILE A 52 6.93 -3.91 -6.15
C ILE A 52 6.53 -3.70 -4.69
N ALA A 53 5.31 -3.24 -4.42
CA ALA A 53 4.79 -3.01 -3.09
C ALA A 53 4.84 -4.29 -2.23
N ARG A 54 4.34 -5.41 -2.75
CA ARG A 54 4.35 -6.71 -2.07
C ARG A 54 5.76 -7.24 -1.84
N ALA A 55 6.66 -7.07 -2.81
CA ALA A 55 8.06 -7.46 -2.66
C ALA A 55 8.75 -6.70 -1.52
N ILE A 56 8.52 -5.39 -1.43
CA ILE A 56 9.11 -4.55 -0.37
C ILE A 56 8.53 -4.87 1.01
N ILE A 57 7.20 -5.04 1.11
CA ILE A 57 6.54 -5.47 2.36
C ILE A 57 7.06 -6.85 2.81
N GLY A 58 7.19 -7.77 1.85
CA GLY A 58 7.76 -9.09 2.10
C GLY A 58 9.18 -9.05 2.62
N PHE A 59 10.02 -8.18 2.05
CA PHE A 59 11.38 -7.95 2.50
C PHE A 59 11.43 -7.34 3.91
N GLU A 60 10.53 -6.41 4.24
CA GLU A 60 10.40 -5.83 5.58
C GLU A 60 10.04 -6.87 6.64
N MET A 61 9.04 -7.71 6.37
CA MET A 61 8.66 -8.81 7.26
C MET A 61 9.80 -9.84 7.40
N PHE A 62 10.49 -10.16 6.31
CA PHE A 62 11.67 -11.03 6.30
C PHE A 62 12.78 -10.48 7.20
N LEU A 63 13.11 -9.19 7.09
CA LEU A 63 14.09 -8.54 7.97
C LEU A 63 13.63 -8.54 9.43
N GLY A 64 12.33 -8.38 9.68
CA GLY A 64 11.76 -8.49 11.02
C GLY A 64 11.99 -9.87 11.65
N VAL A 65 11.77 -10.95 10.90
CA VAL A 65 12.06 -12.33 11.36
C VAL A 65 13.56 -12.55 11.55
N MET A 66 14.40 -12.07 10.63
CA MET A 66 15.87 -12.13 10.76
C MET A 66 16.36 -11.44 12.04
N LEU A 67 15.77 -10.28 12.38
CA LEU A 67 16.08 -9.55 13.61
C LEU A 67 15.63 -10.32 14.85
N ILE A 68 14.41 -10.87 14.90
CA ILE A 68 13.93 -11.62 16.08
C ILE A 68 14.86 -12.81 16.38
N PHE A 69 15.20 -13.60 15.36
CA PHE A 69 15.96 -14.85 15.51
C PHE A 69 17.49 -14.72 15.47
N ASP A 70 18.03 -13.50 15.42
CA ASP A 70 19.48 -13.23 15.34
C ASP A 70 20.18 -13.85 14.12
N LEU A 71 19.50 -13.93 12.99
CA LEU A 71 20.01 -14.64 11.82
C LEU A 71 20.89 -13.69 11.01
N LYS A 72 22.18 -14.04 10.87
CA LYS A 72 23.19 -13.27 10.10
C LYS A 72 23.22 -11.77 10.44
N THR A 73 22.95 -11.42 11.71
CA THR A 73 22.65 -10.06 12.17
C THR A 73 23.68 -9.00 11.74
N LYS A 74 24.97 -9.22 12.03
CA LYS A 74 26.02 -8.23 11.72
C LYS A 74 26.40 -8.14 10.24
N ARG A 75 26.30 -9.25 9.50
CA ARG A 75 26.79 -9.34 8.12
C ARG A 75 25.74 -8.90 7.10
N PHE A 76 24.47 -9.15 7.39
CA PHE A 76 23.39 -8.93 6.42
C PHE A 76 22.24 -8.14 7.03
N THR A 77 21.64 -8.62 8.13
CA THR A 77 20.37 -8.08 8.63
C THR A 77 20.46 -6.63 9.05
N ILE A 78 21.42 -6.24 9.90
CA ILE A 78 21.60 -4.84 10.30
C ILE A 78 21.86 -3.94 9.09
N PRO A 79 22.86 -4.21 8.21
CA PRO A 79 23.08 -3.40 7.00
C PRO A 79 21.85 -3.30 6.09
N ALA A 80 21.12 -4.40 5.89
CA ALA A 80 19.91 -4.42 5.07
C ALA A 80 18.79 -3.57 5.70
N THR A 81 18.57 -3.69 7.02
CA THR A 81 17.60 -2.86 7.75
C THR A 81 17.97 -1.38 7.69
N PHE A 82 19.25 -1.04 7.81
CA PHE A 82 19.75 0.32 7.58
C PHE A 82 19.39 0.82 6.18
N GLY A 83 19.68 0.02 5.14
CA GLY A 83 19.39 0.36 3.75
C GLY A 83 17.91 0.65 3.52
N VAL A 84 17.02 -0.20 4.04
CA VAL A 84 15.57 -0.02 3.92
C VAL A 84 15.09 1.24 4.64
N LEU A 85 15.55 1.49 5.87
CA LEU A 85 15.18 2.69 6.62
C LEU A 85 15.68 3.97 5.95
N ILE A 86 16.90 3.97 5.42
CA ILE A 86 17.46 5.10 4.67
C ILE A 86 16.65 5.33 3.39
N PHE A 87 16.38 4.28 2.62
CA PHE A 87 15.58 4.37 1.40
C PHE A 87 14.21 5.02 1.66
N PHE A 88 13.45 4.51 2.64
CA PHE A 88 12.15 5.09 2.98
C PHE A 88 12.26 6.50 3.55
N THR A 89 13.32 6.81 4.29
CA THR A 89 13.53 8.17 4.81
C THR A 89 13.80 9.16 3.68
N LEU A 90 14.63 8.80 2.70
CA LEU A 90 14.87 9.63 1.51
C LEU A 90 13.59 9.83 0.69
N TYR A 91 12.78 8.77 0.54
CA TYR A 91 11.47 8.87 -0.08
C TYR A 91 10.54 9.86 0.65
N LEU A 92 10.46 9.78 1.98
CA LEU A 92 9.62 10.70 2.76
C LEU A 92 10.10 12.15 2.67
N VAL A 93 11.42 12.37 2.63
CA VAL A 93 11.99 13.71 2.40
C VAL A 93 11.57 14.24 1.03
N TYR A 94 11.67 13.42 -0.02
CA TYR A 94 11.19 13.78 -1.36
C TYR A 94 9.69 14.11 -1.37
N GLN A 95 8.87 13.33 -0.66
CA GLN A 95 7.44 13.57 -0.54
C GLN A 95 7.14 14.92 0.13
N ILE A 96 7.86 15.28 1.19
CA ILE A 96 7.71 16.57 1.86
C ILE A 96 8.06 17.73 0.92
N ILE A 97 9.13 17.61 0.13
CA ILE A 97 9.56 18.66 -0.80
C ILE A 97 8.52 18.86 -1.92
N THR A 98 7.91 17.79 -2.41
CA THR A 98 6.99 17.84 -3.56
C THR A 98 5.53 18.10 -3.20
N THR A 99 5.08 17.58 -2.06
CA THR A 99 3.66 17.53 -1.67
C THR A 99 3.40 18.25 -0.35
N GLY A 100 4.45 18.64 0.38
CA GLY A 100 4.36 19.20 1.72
C GLY A 100 4.17 18.13 2.81
N ASN A 101 4.07 18.56 4.06
CA ASN A 101 3.91 17.68 5.23
C ASN A 101 2.43 17.41 5.58
N GLN A 102 1.63 16.97 4.62
CA GLN A 102 0.18 16.77 4.83
C GLN A 102 -0.29 15.36 4.47
N GLY A 103 -1.16 14.80 5.30
CA GLY A 103 -1.79 13.50 5.09
C GLY A 103 -0.97 12.32 5.63
N ASN A 104 -1.45 11.11 5.35
CA ASN A 104 -0.82 9.87 5.76
C ASN A 104 0.24 9.43 4.73
N CYS A 105 1.47 9.23 5.16
CA CYS A 105 2.57 8.77 4.31
C CYS A 105 2.47 7.28 3.88
N GLY A 106 1.55 6.51 4.46
CA GLY A 106 1.33 5.09 4.15
C GLY A 106 2.40 4.15 4.74
N CYS A 107 3.38 4.66 5.49
CA CYS A 107 4.43 3.84 6.10
C CYS A 107 3.94 2.90 7.21
N PHE A 108 2.74 3.09 7.76
CA PHE A 108 2.08 2.16 8.70
C PHE A 108 0.64 1.86 8.23
N GLY A 109 0.43 1.87 6.91
CA GLY A 109 -0.90 1.71 6.33
C GLY A 109 -1.86 2.83 6.77
N THR A 110 -3.17 2.55 6.75
CA THR A 110 -4.21 3.49 7.19
C THR A 110 -4.64 3.29 8.64
N TYR A 111 -4.08 2.29 9.33
CA TYR A 111 -4.43 2.00 10.73
C TYR A 111 -3.75 2.96 11.71
N LEU A 112 -2.50 3.32 11.45
CA LEU A 112 -1.77 4.35 12.18
C LEU A 112 -1.36 5.46 11.21
N GLU A 113 -2.27 6.43 11.06
CA GLU A 113 -2.04 7.60 10.22
C GLU A 113 -0.93 8.47 10.84
N MET A 114 0.16 8.67 10.09
CA MET A 114 1.29 9.51 10.49
C MET A 114 1.69 10.42 9.34
N THR A 115 2.03 11.66 9.68
CA THR A 115 2.60 12.60 8.72
C THR A 115 3.98 12.13 8.22
N PRO A 116 4.42 12.59 7.03
CA PRO A 116 5.75 12.27 6.54
C PRO A 116 6.87 12.62 7.54
N LEU A 117 6.77 13.77 8.21
CA LEU A 117 7.74 14.23 9.20
C LEU A 117 7.79 13.33 10.44
N GLU A 118 6.64 12.93 10.97
CA GLU A 118 6.56 11.97 12.09
C GLU A 118 7.19 10.63 11.71
N SER A 119 6.98 10.17 10.48
CA SER A 119 7.58 8.93 9.99
C SER A 119 9.10 9.02 9.81
N ILE A 120 9.63 10.19 9.43
CA ILE A 120 11.09 10.44 9.41
C ILE A 120 11.66 10.36 10.82
N PHE A 121 11.06 11.04 11.80
CA PHE A 121 11.54 10.98 13.20
C PHE A 121 11.52 9.56 13.75
N LYS A 122 10.45 8.80 13.45
CA LYS A 122 10.37 7.37 13.77
C LYS A 122 11.53 6.60 13.12
N ASN A 123 11.78 6.77 11.83
CA ASN A 123 12.88 6.09 11.13
C ASN A 123 14.25 6.44 11.74
N ILE A 124 14.49 7.71 12.11
CA ILE A 124 15.71 8.15 12.81
C ILE A 124 15.84 7.46 14.18
N GLY A 125 14.74 7.31 14.92
CA GLY A 125 14.70 6.55 16.17
C GLY A 125 15.07 5.07 15.97
N LEU A 126 14.51 4.42 14.94
CA LEU A 126 14.82 3.03 14.60
C LEU A 126 16.29 2.87 14.15
N LEU A 127 16.82 3.81 13.37
CA LEU A 127 18.24 3.85 13.00
C LEU A 127 19.13 3.97 14.25
N SER A 128 18.77 4.84 15.19
CA SER A 128 19.49 5.01 16.46
C SER A 128 19.51 3.72 17.27
N ILE A 129 18.39 2.99 17.33
CA ILE A 129 18.32 1.67 17.98
C ILE A 129 19.23 0.66 17.28
N LEU A 130 19.26 0.62 15.95
CA LEU A 130 20.16 -0.25 15.20
C LEU A 130 21.64 0.04 15.47
N ILE A 131 22.02 1.32 15.55
CA ILE A 131 23.37 1.74 15.93
C ILE A 131 23.74 1.18 17.30
N VAL A 132 22.86 1.33 18.30
CA VAL A 132 23.08 0.80 19.65
C VAL A 132 23.26 -0.72 19.64
N ILE A 133 22.42 -1.45 18.91
CA ILE A 133 22.51 -2.91 18.77
C ILE A 133 23.84 -3.33 18.11
N GLN A 134 24.34 -2.57 17.13
CA GLN A 134 25.60 -2.87 16.45
C GLN A 134 26.83 -2.73 17.36
N PHE A 135 26.82 -1.74 18.26
CA PHE A 135 27.93 -1.47 19.19
C PHE A 135 27.94 -2.37 20.43
N ILE A 136 26.82 -3.01 20.76
CA ILE A 136 26.77 -4.03 21.81
C ILE A 136 27.08 -5.37 21.15
N PRO A 137 28.21 -6.03 21.47
CA PRO A 137 28.46 -7.39 20.98
C PRO A 137 27.44 -8.34 21.61
N ALA A 138 26.28 -8.47 20.98
CA ALA A 138 25.30 -9.52 21.21
C ALA A 138 25.82 -10.82 20.59
N THR A 139 27.04 -11.23 20.94
CA THR A 139 27.32 -12.66 20.96
C THR A 139 26.50 -13.20 22.10
N TYR A 140 25.43 -13.94 21.81
CA TYR A 140 24.78 -14.80 22.79
C TYR A 140 25.87 -15.73 23.32
N ASP A 141 26.54 -15.32 24.39
CA ASP A 141 27.57 -16.08 25.07
C ASP A 141 26.85 -17.18 25.87
N TYR A 142 26.28 -18.13 25.13
CA TYR A 142 25.71 -19.36 25.68
C TYR A 142 26.74 -20.04 26.58
N ASP A 143 28.03 -19.87 26.29
CA ASP A 143 29.14 -20.38 27.06
C ASP A 143 29.19 -19.85 28.50
N PHE A 144 28.63 -18.68 28.82
CA PHE A 144 28.60 -18.16 30.20
C PHE A 144 27.52 -18.83 31.09
N LEU A 145 26.28 -18.92 30.61
CA LEU A 145 25.20 -19.60 31.34
C LEU A 145 25.47 -21.11 31.41
N LYS A 146 26.02 -21.67 30.33
CA LYS A 146 26.49 -23.05 30.22
C LYS A 146 27.64 -23.32 31.19
N LYS A 147 28.72 -22.52 31.23
CA LYS A 147 29.80 -22.67 32.23
C LYS A 147 29.32 -22.62 33.68
N LYS A 148 28.27 -21.86 33.99
CA LYS A 148 27.72 -21.75 35.34
C LYS A 148 26.82 -22.94 35.74
N ILE A 149 26.18 -23.58 34.77
CA ILE A 149 25.39 -24.81 34.96
C ILE A 149 26.29 -26.06 34.94
N LEU A 150 27.41 -26.01 34.20
CA LEU A 150 28.33 -27.12 33.95
C LEU A 150 29.49 -27.29 34.91
N SER A 151 29.56 -26.52 36.00
CA SER A 151 30.46 -26.85 37.11
C SER A 151 29.99 -28.06 37.94
N ILE A 152 29.02 -28.85 37.42
CA ILE A 152 28.26 -29.86 38.18
C ILE A 152 28.28 -31.25 37.49
N GLU A 153 28.68 -31.41 36.22
CA GLU A 153 28.52 -32.69 35.50
C GLU A 153 29.69 -33.08 34.58
N SER A 154 30.02 -34.39 34.54
CA SER A 154 31.23 -35.01 33.99
C SER A 154 31.49 -34.81 32.48
N ASP A 155 32.76 -34.62 32.12
CA ASP A 155 33.28 -34.11 30.84
C ASP A 155 32.96 -34.92 29.55
N GLN A 156 32.71 -36.24 29.60
CA GLN A 156 32.53 -37.04 28.36
C GLN A 156 31.08 -37.08 27.82
N ALA A 157 30.07 -37.04 28.68
CA ALA A 157 28.66 -36.89 28.25
C ALA A 157 28.40 -35.48 27.69
N PHE A 158 29.23 -34.51 28.10
CA PHE A 158 29.12 -33.12 27.69
C PHE A 158 29.56 -32.87 26.24
N ILE A 159 30.67 -33.46 25.78
CA ILE A 159 31.18 -33.25 24.40
C ILE A 159 30.18 -33.74 23.34
N THR A 160 29.54 -34.89 23.58
CA THR A 160 28.53 -35.46 22.66
C THR A 160 27.24 -34.65 22.67
N THR A 161 26.82 -34.16 23.83
CA THR A 161 25.63 -33.32 23.99
C THR A 161 25.82 -31.94 23.36
N ASP A 162 26.98 -31.30 23.56
CA ASP A 162 27.30 -29.97 23.00
C ASP A 162 27.42 -29.99 21.47
N SER A 163 28.05 -31.02 20.91
CA SER A 163 28.12 -31.24 19.46
C SER A 163 26.71 -31.36 18.85
N LYS A 164 25.83 -32.14 19.49
CA LYS A 164 24.44 -32.36 19.05
C LYS A 164 23.59 -31.10 19.17
N TRP A 165 23.76 -30.29 20.23
CA TRP A 165 23.07 -29.01 20.41
C TRP A 165 23.49 -27.95 19.38
N ASN A 166 24.80 -27.82 19.13
CA ASN A 166 25.31 -26.89 18.11
C ASN A 166 24.87 -27.30 16.70
N PHE A 167 24.83 -28.60 16.42
CA PHE A 167 24.29 -29.15 15.17
C PHE A 167 22.79 -28.84 15.01
N LEU A 168 21.97 -29.10 16.04
CA LEU A 168 20.53 -28.84 16.02
C LEU A 168 20.23 -27.35 15.86
N ARG A 169 20.95 -26.47 16.57
CA ARG A 169 20.81 -25.01 16.46
C ARG A 169 21.13 -24.50 15.06
N LYS A 170 22.21 -24.97 14.44
CA LYS A 170 22.56 -24.61 13.06
C LYS A 170 21.49 -25.07 12.07
N LYS A 171 20.96 -26.28 12.26
CA LYS A 171 19.87 -26.83 11.42
C LYS A 171 18.58 -26.02 11.59
N LEU A 172 18.21 -25.66 12.82
CA LEU A 172 17.05 -24.83 13.12
C LEU A 172 17.20 -23.42 12.56
N ALA A 173 18.36 -22.78 12.75
CA ALA A 173 18.65 -21.46 12.19
C ALA A 173 18.60 -21.46 10.65
N SER A 174 19.11 -22.53 10.02
CA SER A 174 19.00 -22.73 8.57
C SER A 174 17.56 -22.93 8.12
N LEU A 175 16.77 -23.71 8.86
CA LEU A 175 15.36 -23.91 8.57
C LEU A 175 14.58 -22.60 8.68
N ILE A 176 14.75 -21.85 9.78
CA ILE A 176 14.11 -20.54 9.97
C ILE A 176 14.51 -19.60 8.84
N LEU A 177 15.78 -19.55 8.45
CA LEU A 177 16.23 -18.73 7.32
C LEU A 177 15.50 -19.10 6.02
N VAL A 178 15.41 -20.39 5.68
CA VAL A 178 14.72 -20.85 4.47
C VAL A 178 13.23 -20.51 4.54
N LEU A 179 12.56 -20.78 5.66
CA LEU A 179 11.15 -20.45 5.86
C LEU A 179 10.90 -18.93 5.81
N SER A 180 11.83 -18.12 6.33
CA SER A 180 11.72 -16.66 6.28
C SER A 180 11.85 -16.13 4.87
N ILE A 181 12.75 -16.71 4.05
CA ILE A 181 12.91 -16.35 2.64
C ILE A 181 11.64 -16.71 1.86
N ILE A 182 11.16 -17.95 2.00
CA ILE A 182 9.94 -18.42 1.35
C ILE A 182 8.76 -17.54 1.78
N GLY A 183 8.59 -17.36 3.09
CA GLY A 183 7.51 -16.54 3.65
C GLY A 183 7.57 -15.09 3.21
N GLY A 184 8.75 -14.46 3.21
CA GLY A 184 8.91 -13.09 2.72
C GLY A 184 8.53 -12.94 1.23
N ILE A 185 8.77 -13.96 0.42
CA ILE A 185 8.40 -13.95 -1.01
C ILE A 185 6.91 -14.27 -1.21
N SER A 186 6.36 -15.23 -0.47
CA SER A 186 5.02 -15.77 -0.75
C SER A 186 3.90 -15.12 0.06
N VAL A 187 4.12 -14.80 1.33
CA VAL A 187 3.07 -14.37 2.27
C VAL A 187 2.33 -13.13 1.78
N PRO A 188 2.99 -12.02 1.38
CA PRO A 188 2.29 -10.85 0.87
C PRO A 188 1.37 -11.17 -0.30
N TYR A 189 1.82 -12.02 -1.23
CA TYR A 189 1.09 -12.37 -2.45
C TYR A 189 -0.04 -13.38 -2.20
N ILE A 190 0.06 -14.20 -1.16
CA ILE A 190 -1.03 -15.11 -0.74
C ILE A 190 -2.10 -14.34 0.03
N LEU A 191 -1.68 -13.48 0.96
CA LEU A 191 -2.59 -12.74 1.85
C LEU A 191 -3.33 -11.62 1.12
N ASN A 192 -2.63 -10.89 0.26
CA ASN A 192 -3.21 -9.84 -0.55
C ASN A 192 -2.66 -10.03 -1.97
N PRO A 193 -3.29 -10.84 -2.83
CA PRO A 193 -2.79 -11.02 -4.18
C PRO A 193 -2.90 -9.75 -5.03
N PRO A 194 -2.05 -9.57 -6.05
CA PRO A 194 -2.19 -8.46 -6.98
C PRO A 194 -3.54 -8.51 -7.70
N ASP A 195 -4.26 -7.39 -7.73
CA ASP A 195 -5.57 -7.29 -8.39
C ASP A 195 -5.53 -7.74 -9.85
N ALA A 196 -4.42 -7.46 -10.55
CA ALA A 196 -4.20 -7.89 -11.92
C ALA A 196 -4.24 -9.42 -12.12
N LEU A 197 -4.07 -10.21 -11.05
CA LEU A 197 -4.09 -11.68 -11.10
C LEU A 197 -5.52 -12.26 -10.94
N PHE A 198 -6.44 -11.52 -10.32
CA PHE A 198 -7.77 -12.03 -9.92
C PHE A 198 -8.94 -11.27 -10.55
N TYR A 199 -8.78 -9.99 -10.89
CA TYR A 199 -9.82 -9.19 -11.54
C TYR A 199 -9.77 -9.33 -13.07
N ASN A 200 -10.13 -10.53 -13.55
CA ASN A 200 -10.56 -10.71 -14.94
C ASN A 200 -12.04 -10.34 -15.15
N HIS A 201 -12.73 -9.86 -14.11
CA HIS A 201 -14.11 -9.37 -14.22
C HIS A 201 -14.11 -7.90 -14.61
N ARG A 202 -13.68 -7.62 -15.85
CA ARG A 202 -13.92 -6.32 -16.46
C ARG A 202 -15.42 -6.08 -16.48
N ALA A 203 -15.82 -4.98 -15.86
CA ALA A 203 -17.17 -4.47 -15.98
C ALA A 203 -17.55 -4.42 -17.47
N GLY A 204 -18.68 -5.03 -17.85
CA GLY A 204 -19.03 -5.17 -19.26
C GLY A 204 -19.37 -3.84 -19.92
N ALA A 205 -19.21 -3.77 -21.24
CA ALA A 205 -19.85 -2.74 -22.04
C ALA A 205 -21.37 -2.77 -21.77
N VAL A 206 -21.93 -1.62 -21.44
CA VAL A 206 -23.35 -1.45 -21.10
C VAL A 206 -23.91 -0.33 -21.96
N ASN A 207 -25.21 -0.34 -22.22
CA ASN A 207 -25.88 0.73 -22.96
C ASN A 207 -27.19 1.04 -22.26
N PHE A 208 -27.17 2.01 -21.34
CA PHE A 208 -28.38 2.53 -20.71
C PHE A 208 -28.26 4.04 -20.48
N PRO A 209 -29.38 4.79 -20.55
CA PRO A 209 -29.37 6.21 -20.22
C PRO A 209 -29.17 6.40 -18.71
N LEU A 210 -28.19 7.21 -18.31
CA LEU A 210 -27.98 7.52 -16.89
C LEU A 210 -29.06 8.47 -16.37
N ARG A 211 -29.62 9.32 -17.25
CA ARG A 211 -30.58 10.38 -16.90
C ARG A 211 -30.00 11.34 -15.87
N ILE A 212 -28.77 11.80 -16.12
CA ILE A 212 -28.04 12.67 -15.18
C ILE A 212 -28.79 13.97 -14.88
N ASN A 213 -29.66 14.40 -15.79
CA ASN A 213 -30.53 15.57 -15.62
C ASN A 213 -31.51 15.46 -14.47
N ASP A 214 -31.95 14.26 -14.12
CA ASP A 214 -32.86 14.08 -12.99
C ASP A 214 -32.17 14.43 -11.67
N ILE A 215 -30.84 14.26 -11.58
CA ILE A 215 -30.01 14.71 -10.44
C ILE A 215 -29.96 16.25 -10.38
N PHE A 216 -29.89 16.93 -11.53
CA PHE A 216 -29.79 18.40 -11.58
C PHE A 216 -31.13 19.14 -11.42
N LYS A 217 -32.25 18.43 -11.46
CA LYS A 217 -33.57 19.01 -11.14
C LYS A 217 -33.76 19.19 -9.64
N ASP A 218 -32.97 18.50 -8.82
CA ASP A 218 -32.96 18.69 -7.39
C ASP A 218 -32.40 20.08 -7.04
N THR A 219 -33.23 20.90 -6.41
CA THR A 219 -32.87 22.28 -6.04
C THR A 219 -31.77 22.37 -4.98
N SER A 220 -31.46 21.26 -4.31
CA SER A 220 -30.32 21.16 -3.38
C SER A 220 -28.98 20.98 -4.09
N VAL A 221 -28.98 20.69 -5.40
CA VAL A 221 -27.78 20.44 -6.20
C VAL A 221 -27.44 21.66 -7.02
N THR A 222 -26.22 22.20 -6.85
CA THR A 222 -25.72 23.25 -7.73
C THR A 222 -25.35 22.66 -9.10
N LYS A 223 -25.95 23.17 -10.18
CA LYS A 223 -25.65 22.69 -11.54
C LYS A 223 -24.16 22.88 -11.84
N PRO A 224 -23.46 21.85 -12.33
CA PRO A 224 -22.05 21.96 -12.64
C PRO A 224 -21.82 22.93 -13.81
N PRO A 225 -20.64 23.57 -13.85
CA PRO A 225 -20.25 24.39 -15.00
C PRO A 225 -19.99 23.57 -16.27
N VAL A 226 -19.91 22.23 -16.14
CA VAL A 226 -19.67 21.30 -17.24
C VAL A 226 -21.00 20.67 -17.67
N ASP A 227 -21.31 20.75 -18.96
CA ASP A 227 -22.47 20.08 -19.56
C ASP A 227 -22.17 18.58 -19.73
N LEU A 228 -22.66 17.77 -18.79
CA LEU A 228 -22.51 16.31 -18.81
C LEU A 228 -23.46 15.62 -19.80
N GLU A 229 -24.41 16.35 -20.41
CA GLU A 229 -25.35 15.81 -21.40
C GLU A 229 -24.71 15.62 -22.78
N LYS A 230 -23.59 16.29 -23.05
CA LYS A 230 -22.95 16.31 -24.37
C LYS A 230 -21.49 15.94 -24.29
N GLY A 231 -21.05 15.10 -25.22
CA GLY A 231 -19.66 14.65 -25.31
C GLY A 231 -19.39 13.41 -24.47
N ARG A 232 -18.10 13.17 -24.21
CA ARG A 232 -17.60 12.01 -23.47
C ARG A 232 -17.13 12.45 -22.08
N HIS A 233 -17.77 11.96 -21.02
CA HIS A 233 -17.45 12.29 -19.62
C HIS A 233 -17.26 11.06 -18.74
N ILE A 234 -16.33 11.12 -17.80
CA ILE A 234 -16.16 10.06 -16.79
C ILE A 234 -16.78 10.54 -15.49
N VAL A 235 -17.94 9.96 -15.15
CA VAL A 235 -18.72 10.36 -13.98
C VAL A 235 -18.62 9.28 -12.91
N ALA A 236 -18.09 9.62 -11.74
CA ALA A 236 -17.91 8.69 -10.64
C ALA A 236 -18.86 8.99 -9.48
N PHE A 237 -19.73 8.02 -9.17
CA PHE A 237 -20.60 8.05 -8.02
C PHE A 237 -19.89 7.45 -6.81
N MET A 238 -19.87 8.20 -5.71
CA MET A 238 -19.06 7.89 -4.55
C MET A 238 -19.75 8.28 -3.24
N SER A 239 -19.34 7.64 -2.15
CA SER A 239 -19.72 8.04 -0.80
C SER A 239 -18.51 8.60 -0.05
N LEU A 240 -18.72 9.69 0.70
CA LEU A 240 -17.68 10.35 1.50
C LEU A 240 -17.11 9.45 2.60
N SER A 241 -17.92 8.52 3.14
CA SER A 241 -17.51 7.60 4.21
C SER A 241 -16.88 6.31 3.71
N CYS A 242 -17.00 5.99 2.41
CA CYS A 242 -16.54 4.72 1.85
C CYS A 242 -15.04 4.76 1.53
N PHE A 243 -14.28 3.78 2.03
CA PHE A 243 -12.84 3.68 1.79
C PHE A 243 -12.51 3.45 0.30
N HIS A 244 -13.21 2.53 -0.38
CA HIS A 244 -12.98 2.30 -1.82
C HIS A 244 -13.32 3.53 -2.68
N CYS A 245 -14.25 4.37 -2.24
CA CYS A 245 -14.53 5.66 -2.89
C CYS A 245 -13.36 6.63 -2.73
N GLN A 246 -12.77 6.74 -1.53
CA GLN A 246 -11.58 7.55 -1.29
C GLN A 246 -10.41 7.09 -2.17
N MET A 247 -10.19 5.77 -2.27
CA MET A 247 -9.17 5.18 -3.16
C MET A 247 -9.44 5.48 -4.63
N THR A 248 -10.69 5.37 -5.09
CA THR A 248 -11.06 5.66 -6.48
C THR A 248 -10.89 7.14 -6.81
N ALA A 249 -11.29 8.04 -5.90
CA ALA A 249 -11.07 9.47 -6.06
C ALA A 249 -9.58 9.82 -6.12
N LEU A 250 -8.75 9.16 -5.29
CA LEU A 250 -7.30 9.32 -5.33
C LEU A 250 -6.71 8.87 -6.67
N LYS A 251 -7.14 7.71 -7.19
CA LYS A 251 -6.71 7.24 -8.51
C LYS A 251 -7.13 8.18 -9.64
N ILE A 252 -8.36 8.69 -9.62
CA ILE A 252 -8.83 9.70 -10.57
C ILE A 252 -7.97 10.97 -10.48
N HIS A 253 -7.67 11.45 -9.26
CA HIS A 253 -6.81 12.61 -9.05
C HIS A 253 -5.41 12.41 -9.66
N THR A 254 -4.76 11.27 -9.39
CA THR A 254 -3.44 10.94 -9.95
C THR A 254 -3.47 10.91 -11.48
N ILE A 255 -4.51 10.35 -12.09
CA ILE A 255 -4.67 10.32 -13.56
C ILE A 255 -4.88 11.73 -14.11
N GLN A 256 -5.77 12.53 -13.50
CA GLN A 256 -6.06 13.90 -13.94
C GLN A 256 -4.85 14.83 -13.80
N LYS A 257 -4.02 14.63 -12.76
CA LYS A 257 -2.77 15.40 -12.59
C LYS A 257 -1.82 15.23 -13.77
N ARG A 258 -1.80 14.05 -14.40
CA ARG A 258 -1.02 13.75 -15.61
C ARG A 258 -1.75 14.14 -16.90
N ASN A 259 -3.08 14.22 -16.84
CA ASN A 259 -3.97 14.49 -17.96
C ASN A 259 -5.02 15.54 -17.57
N PRO A 260 -4.64 16.83 -17.52
CA PRO A 260 -5.53 17.88 -17.05
C PRO A 260 -6.84 17.98 -17.85
N ASP A 261 -6.80 17.58 -19.12
CA ASP A 261 -7.94 17.64 -20.05
C ASP A 261 -8.94 16.48 -19.89
N PHE A 262 -8.66 15.49 -19.03
CA PHE A 262 -9.59 14.37 -18.84
C PHE A 262 -10.87 14.84 -18.12
N PRO A 263 -12.06 14.59 -18.70
CA PRO A 263 -13.33 15.12 -18.23
C PRO A 263 -13.91 14.27 -17.09
N PHE A 264 -13.22 14.28 -15.95
CA PHE A 264 -13.71 13.63 -14.73
C PHE A 264 -14.72 14.50 -13.99
N PHE A 265 -15.74 13.86 -13.44
CA PHE A 265 -16.75 14.49 -12.60
C PHE A 265 -17.15 13.57 -11.43
N LEU A 266 -17.24 14.10 -10.21
CA LEU A 266 -17.62 13.30 -9.03
C LEU A 266 -19.03 13.65 -8.54
N ILE A 267 -19.82 12.63 -8.27
CA ILE A 267 -21.12 12.75 -7.58
C ILE A 267 -20.95 12.12 -6.19
N LEU A 268 -20.95 12.97 -5.16
CA LEU A 268 -20.62 12.59 -3.79
C LEU A 268 -21.88 12.49 -2.93
N ASN A 269 -22.01 11.41 -2.17
CA ASN A 269 -23.06 11.19 -1.20
C ASN A 269 -22.49 11.10 0.23
N GLY A 270 -23.24 11.55 1.22
CA GLY A 270 -22.95 11.42 2.65
C GLY A 270 -22.89 12.74 3.40
N ASP A 271 -22.70 12.63 4.72
CA ASP A 271 -22.60 13.76 5.64
C ASP A 271 -21.32 14.57 5.38
N THR A 272 -21.49 15.76 4.82
CA THR A 272 -20.41 16.69 4.48
C THR A 272 -19.74 17.30 5.71
N ALA A 273 -20.48 17.50 6.80
CA ALA A 273 -19.91 18.04 8.04
C ALA A 273 -18.95 17.03 8.68
N ARG A 274 -19.29 15.74 8.60
CA ARG A 274 -18.48 14.68 9.22
C ARG A 274 -17.33 14.18 8.34
N TYR A 275 -17.57 13.95 7.04
CA TYR A 275 -16.63 13.15 6.23
C TYR A 275 -15.90 13.93 5.13
N LYS A 276 -16.36 15.13 4.74
CA LYS A 276 -15.79 15.89 3.62
C LYS A 276 -14.29 16.12 3.80
N LYS A 277 -13.88 16.63 4.97
CA LYS A 277 -12.47 16.95 5.26
C LYS A 277 -11.59 15.70 5.07
N LYS A 278 -11.94 14.60 5.74
CA LYS A 278 -11.20 13.33 5.65
C LYS A 278 -11.14 12.80 4.22
N PHE A 279 -12.27 12.80 3.51
CA PHE A 279 -12.34 12.30 2.13
C PHE A 279 -11.37 13.04 1.20
N PHE A 280 -11.37 14.37 1.25
CA PHE A 280 -10.53 15.20 0.38
C PHE A 280 -9.07 15.26 0.83
N GLU A 281 -8.79 15.24 2.13
CA GLU A 281 -7.42 15.13 2.64
C GLU A 281 -6.74 13.83 2.21
N PHE A 282 -7.49 12.73 2.18
CA PHE A 282 -7.02 11.44 1.68
C PHE A 282 -6.91 11.41 0.16
N SER A 283 -8.00 11.72 -0.55
CA SER A 283 -8.08 11.54 -2.01
C SER A 283 -7.37 12.60 -2.83
N LYS A 284 -7.06 13.77 -2.24
CA LYS A 284 -6.52 14.94 -2.94
C LYS A 284 -7.39 15.42 -4.12
N ALA A 285 -8.64 14.97 -4.18
CA ALA A 285 -9.56 15.16 -5.30
C ALA A 285 -10.28 16.53 -5.27
N GLN A 286 -9.82 17.52 -4.50
CA GLN A 286 -10.52 18.81 -4.35
C GLN A 286 -10.67 19.55 -5.68
N ASN A 287 -9.71 19.36 -6.58
CA ASN A 287 -9.65 20.04 -7.88
C ASN A 287 -10.50 19.36 -8.95
N ILE A 288 -11.02 18.15 -8.69
CA ILE A 288 -11.93 17.48 -9.62
C ILE A 288 -13.33 18.11 -9.47
N PRO A 289 -13.97 18.52 -10.58
CA PRO A 289 -15.35 19.00 -10.55
C PRO A 289 -16.27 18.01 -9.85
N HIS A 290 -17.05 18.47 -8.87
CA HIS A 290 -17.90 17.60 -8.09
C HIS A 290 -19.16 18.30 -7.59
N LEU A 291 -20.16 17.51 -7.22
CA LEU A 291 -21.35 17.94 -6.51
C LEU A 291 -21.69 16.97 -5.37
N TYR A 292 -22.54 17.43 -4.46
CA TYR A 292 -23.11 16.58 -3.42
C TYR A 292 -24.55 16.23 -3.79
N TYR A 293 -24.88 14.95 -3.78
CA TYR A 293 -26.21 14.43 -4.06
C TYR A 293 -26.64 13.46 -2.96
N ASN A 294 -27.41 14.00 -2.01
CA ASN A 294 -27.88 13.31 -0.80
C ASN A 294 -29.35 12.90 -0.90
N SER A 295 -29.81 12.53 -2.09
CA SER A 295 -31.18 12.06 -2.34
C SER A 295 -31.34 10.56 -2.10
N GLY A 296 -32.55 10.13 -1.76
CA GLY A 296 -32.88 8.72 -1.46
C GLY A 296 -32.77 7.78 -2.67
N ASP A 297 -32.83 8.31 -3.88
CA ASP A 297 -32.66 7.58 -5.14
C ASP A 297 -31.18 7.47 -5.59
N PHE A 298 -30.21 8.04 -4.87
CA PHE A 298 -28.78 7.95 -5.20
C PHE A 298 -28.35 6.49 -5.49
N PHE A 299 -28.77 5.54 -4.66
CA PHE A 299 -28.39 4.14 -4.80
C PHE A 299 -29.02 3.43 -6.00
N SER A 300 -30.10 3.99 -6.57
CA SER A 300 -30.72 3.47 -7.79
C SER A 300 -29.82 3.66 -9.01
N TYR A 301 -29.05 4.75 -9.07
CA TYR A 301 -28.11 5.04 -10.16
C TYR A 301 -26.89 4.11 -10.16
N VAL A 302 -26.53 3.54 -9.02
CA VAL A 302 -25.29 2.74 -8.85
C VAL A 302 -25.54 1.25 -8.64
N GLY A 303 -26.80 0.80 -8.71
CA GLY A 303 -27.15 -0.59 -8.47
C GLY A 303 -26.85 -1.07 -7.05
N GLY A 304 -26.95 -0.17 -6.07
CA GLY A 304 -26.75 -0.48 -4.64
C GLY A 304 -25.30 -0.51 -4.14
N SER A 305 -24.30 -0.35 -5.00
CA SER A 305 -22.89 -0.40 -4.60
C SER A 305 -22.06 0.79 -5.10
N VAL A 306 -21.20 1.32 -4.24
CA VAL A 306 -20.21 2.37 -4.57
C VAL A 306 -18.79 1.88 -4.24
N PRO A 307 -17.74 2.38 -4.92
CA PRO A 307 -17.76 3.37 -6.00
C PRO A 307 -18.25 2.79 -7.33
N LYS A 308 -18.86 3.64 -8.15
CA LYS A 308 -19.27 3.28 -9.52
C LYS A 308 -18.82 4.36 -10.48
N VAL A 309 -17.95 4.01 -11.43
CA VAL A 309 -17.40 4.97 -12.41
C VAL A 309 -18.02 4.69 -13.77
N TYR A 310 -18.79 5.64 -14.30
CA TYR A 310 -19.49 5.54 -15.57
C TYR A 310 -18.79 6.34 -16.67
N TRP A 311 -18.70 5.74 -17.85
CA TRP A 311 -18.13 6.35 -19.05
C TRP A 311 -19.31 6.74 -19.93
N LEU A 312 -19.65 8.02 -19.91
CA LEU A 312 -20.84 8.58 -20.54
C LEU A 312 -20.53 9.10 -21.93
N GLN A 313 -21.39 8.80 -22.89
CA GLN A 313 -21.45 9.46 -24.18
C GLN A 313 -22.86 10.01 -24.39
N ASN A 314 -23.00 11.32 -24.36
CA ASN A 314 -24.28 12.02 -24.50
C ASN A 314 -25.39 11.47 -23.57
N ASP A 315 -25.17 11.49 -22.24
CA ASP A 315 -26.05 10.91 -21.18
C ASP A 315 -26.24 9.38 -21.23
N THR A 316 -25.64 8.68 -22.19
CA THR A 316 -25.69 7.21 -22.26
C THR A 316 -24.44 6.61 -21.64
N VAL A 317 -24.61 5.73 -20.65
CA VAL A 317 -23.51 4.91 -20.13
C VAL A 317 -23.10 3.91 -21.21
N LYS A 318 -21.83 3.97 -21.65
CA LYS A 318 -21.22 3.04 -22.61
C LYS A 318 -20.37 1.97 -21.94
N TYR A 319 -19.84 2.30 -20.77
CA TYR A 319 -19.00 1.41 -19.98
C TYR A 319 -19.08 1.84 -18.52
N HIS A 320 -18.76 0.92 -17.63
CA HIS A 320 -18.48 1.27 -16.25
C HIS A 320 -17.17 0.62 -15.84
N SER A 321 -16.39 1.25 -14.97
CA SER A 321 -15.13 0.71 -14.48
C SER A 321 -15.17 0.57 -12.97
N LEU A 322 -14.53 -0.49 -12.47
CA LEU A 322 -14.16 -0.58 -11.06
C LEU A 322 -12.89 0.24 -10.80
N TYR A 323 -12.52 0.35 -9.53
CA TYR A 323 -11.24 0.94 -9.12
C TYR A 323 -10.05 0.30 -9.86
N SER A 324 -10.02 -1.04 -9.91
CA SER A 324 -8.97 -1.84 -10.55
C SER A 324 -8.84 -1.54 -12.04
N ASP A 325 -9.99 -1.41 -12.73
CA ASP A 325 -10.07 -1.37 -14.19
C ASP A 325 -9.86 0.04 -14.77
N LEU A 326 -9.80 1.06 -13.92
CA LEU A 326 -9.62 2.43 -14.39
C LEU A 326 -8.19 2.62 -14.93
N ASN A 327 -8.02 2.67 -16.26
CA ASN A 327 -6.73 2.77 -16.92
C ASN A 327 -6.62 4.04 -17.78
N GLU A 328 -5.51 4.75 -17.66
CA GLU A 328 -5.26 6.02 -18.36
C GLU A 328 -5.27 5.89 -19.89
N ASN A 329 -4.66 4.83 -20.44
CA ASN A 329 -4.61 4.61 -21.89
C ASN A 329 -5.98 4.27 -22.46
N GLU A 330 -6.76 3.48 -21.73
CA GLU A 330 -8.12 3.14 -22.13
C GLU A 330 -9.05 4.35 -22.08
N ILE A 331 -8.91 5.20 -21.06
CA ILE A 331 -9.62 6.48 -20.99
C ILE A 331 -9.28 7.34 -22.20
N ARG A 332 -8.00 7.44 -22.57
CA ARG A 332 -7.56 8.19 -23.76
C ARG A 332 -8.20 7.62 -25.04
N LEU A 333 -8.11 6.31 -25.25
CA LEU A 333 -8.71 5.64 -26.41
C LEU A 333 -10.22 5.87 -26.48
N TRP A 334 -10.90 5.87 -25.34
CA TRP A 334 -12.32 6.17 -25.30
C TRP A 334 -12.61 7.64 -25.61
N LEU A 335 -11.87 8.57 -25.02
CA LEU A 335 -12.02 10.01 -25.24
C LEU A 335 -11.66 10.47 -26.66
N GLU A 336 -10.80 9.74 -27.38
CA GLU A 336 -10.42 10.05 -28.76
C GLU A 336 -11.28 9.27 -29.75
N LYS A 337 -11.34 7.93 -29.61
CA LYS A 337 -11.89 7.01 -30.61
C LYS A 337 -13.24 6.40 -30.23
N GLY A 338 -13.68 6.58 -28.98
CA GLY A 338 -14.96 6.02 -28.50
C GLY A 338 -14.90 4.53 -28.23
N ILE A 339 -13.69 3.97 -28.21
CA ILE A 339 -13.44 2.56 -27.96
C ILE A 339 -13.51 2.34 -26.45
N VAL A 340 -14.44 1.49 -26.02
CA VAL A 340 -14.53 1.05 -24.62
C VAL A 340 -13.64 -0.18 -24.40
N PRO A 341 -13.15 -0.43 -23.18
CA PRO A 341 -12.41 -1.65 -22.86
C PRO A 341 -13.25 -2.88 -23.21
N SER A 342 -12.70 -3.81 -24.01
CA SER A 342 -13.38 -5.05 -24.35
C SER A 342 -13.22 -6.08 -23.22
N GLN A 343 -14.18 -6.98 -23.05
CA GLN A 343 -14.04 -8.10 -22.09
C GLN A 343 -12.98 -9.14 -22.49
N GLY A 344 -12.31 -8.99 -23.66
CA GLY A 344 -11.40 -9.99 -24.22
C GLY A 344 -9.99 -9.52 -24.54
N ASP A 345 -9.71 -8.22 -24.66
CA ASP A 345 -8.39 -7.77 -25.12
C ASP A 345 -7.51 -7.37 -23.93
N THR A 346 -6.68 -8.32 -23.51
CA THR A 346 -5.36 -7.97 -23.00
C THR A 346 -4.66 -7.25 -24.15
N LEU A 347 -4.78 -5.93 -24.23
CA LEU A 347 -3.83 -5.14 -25.00
C LEU A 347 -2.49 -5.30 -24.27
N MET A 348 -1.76 -6.34 -24.65
CA MET A 348 -0.33 -6.26 -24.84
C MET A 348 -0.10 -4.95 -25.58
N VAL A 349 0.15 -3.86 -24.85
CA VAL A 349 0.76 -2.67 -25.43
C VAL A 349 2.19 -3.09 -25.70
N GLY A 350 2.33 -3.76 -26.85
CA GLY A 350 3.58 -3.90 -27.54
C GLY A 350 4.15 -2.51 -27.75
N ASN A 351 5.43 -2.42 -27.47
CA ASN A 351 6.29 -1.28 -27.68
C ASN A 351 6.30 -0.97 -29.19
N ASP A 352 5.39 -0.11 -29.66
CA ASP A 352 5.49 0.47 -31.00
C ASP A 352 6.22 1.79 -30.88
N SER A 353 7.50 1.67 -31.22
CA SER A 353 8.50 2.70 -31.47
C SER A 353 7.99 3.88 -32.29
N ASN A 354 8.39 5.08 -31.88
CA ASN A 354 9.00 6.06 -32.77
C ASN A 354 10.36 6.45 -32.19
#